data_AF-A0A8H4EWI9-F1
#
_entry.id   AF-A0A8H4EWI9-F1
#
_cell.length_a   1.000
_cell.length_b   1.000
_cell.length_c   1.000
_cell.angle_alpha   90.00
_cell.angle_beta   90.00
_cell.angle_gamma   90.00
#
_symmetry.space_group_name_H-M   'P 1'
#
loop_
_entity.id
_entity.type
_entity.pdbx_description
1 polymer ?
#
loop_
_entity_poly.entity_id
_entity_poly.type
_entity_poly.pdbx_seq_one_letter_code
_entity_poly.pdbx_strand_id
1 'polypeptide(L)'
;MRYLKIKIYPVDALEETADFLSSCASFFKNAHGAKVKHAYAKLFIQLLLPIAGVAVAEVNFPSWAKAVDLMYPRAIKMTLKPRHILAGYPLVTTLLCVSRKEFFAANWSHVLESCYQKFNKDKYTRLVALGCVSRLTWTYLFRCTESTAITFKKMDLVIKTLFPPFRRAVNPADTPLDHLILIVYFALMR
;
A
#
# COMPACT_ATOMS: atom_id res chain seq x y z
N MET A 1 5.78 -19.36 8.35
CA MET A 1 5.95 -18.61 7.08
C MET A 1 6.75 -17.29 7.21
N ARG A 2 7.17 -16.84 8.41
CA ARG A 2 7.92 -15.57 8.58
C ARG A 2 9.27 -15.50 7.81
N TYR A 3 9.85 -16.65 7.47
CA TYR A 3 11.14 -16.74 6.75
C TYR A 3 11.00 -17.08 5.27
N LEU A 4 9.76 -17.22 4.76
CA LEU A 4 9.53 -17.49 3.35
C LEU A 4 9.90 -16.23 2.54
N LYS A 5 10.87 -16.35 1.65
CA LYS A 5 11.22 -15.32 0.67
C LYS A 5 10.66 -15.77 -0.67
N ILE A 6 9.59 -15.11 -1.12
CA ILE A 6 9.04 -15.36 -2.45
C ILE A 6 9.97 -14.78 -3.53
N LYS A 7 9.99 -15.42 -4.69
CA LYS A 7 10.86 -15.07 -5.82
C LYS A 7 9.98 -14.77 -7.02
N ILE A 8 10.34 -13.73 -7.78
CA ILE A 8 9.64 -13.35 -9.02
C ILE A 8 10.47 -13.66 -10.27
N TYR A 9 11.66 -14.23 -10.08
CA TYR A 9 12.54 -14.71 -11.14
C TYR A 9 13.26 -15.99 -10.71
N PRO A 10 13.52 -16.94 -11.64
CA PRO A 10 13.05 -16.95 -13.04
C PRO A 10 11.51 -17.16 -13.13
N VAL A 11 10.96 -17.24 -14.35
CA VAL A 11 9.50 -17.31 -14.58
C VAL A 11 8.85 -18.45 -13.80
N ASP A 12 9.43 -19.64 -13.77
CA ASP A 12 8.88 -20.78 -13.00
C ASP A 12 8.66 -20.44 -11.51
N ALA A 13 9.59 -19.68 -10.91
CA ALA A 13 9.46 -19.23 -9.53
C ALA A 13 8.38 -18.14 -9.35
N LEU A 14 8.14 -17.33 -10.38
CA LEU A 14 7.01 -16.39 -10.41
C LEU A 14 5.67 -17.15 -10.45
N GLU A 15 5.56 -18.20 -11.27
CA GLU A 15 4.35 -19.01 -11.36
C GLU A 15 4.03 -19.66 -9.99
N GLU A 16 5.01 -20.34 -9.39
CA GLU A 16 4.88 -20.92 -8.05
C GLU A 16 4.48 -19.88 -7.00
N THR A 17 5.12 -18.70 -7.03
CA THR A 17 4.79 -17.60 -6.13
C THR A 17 3.36 -17.11 -6.34
N ALA A 18 2.94 -16.92 -7.59
CA ALA A 18 1.62 -16.42 -7.93
C ALA A 18 0.52 -17.42 -7.52
N ASP A 19 0.75 -18.72 -7.72
CA ASP A 19 -0.18 -19.78 -7.33
C ASP A 19 -0.25 -19.95 -5.82
N PHE A 20 0.89 -19.85 -5.13
CA PHE A 20 0.94 -19.80 -3.67
C PHE A 20 0.14 -18.61 -3.11
N LEU A 21 0.34 -17.41 -3.68
CA LEU A 21 -0.41 -16.20 -3.29
C LEU A 21 -1.90 -16.34 -3.57
N SER A 22 -2.29 -16.90 -4.71
CA SER A 22 -3.68 -17.16 -5.09
C SER A 22 -4.37 -18.14 -4.13
N SER A 23 -3.67 -19.18 -3.71
CA SER A 23 -4.14 -20.15 -2.71
C SER A 23 -4.34 -19.49 -1.35
N CYS A 24 -3.35 -18.72 -0.89
CA CYS A 24 -3.43 -17.95 0.35
C CYS A 24 -4.54 -16.88 0.31
N ALA A 25 -4.74 -16.21 -0.83
CA ALA A 25 -5.82 -15.25 -1.03
C ALA A 25 -7.21 -15.89 -0.87
N SER A 26 -7.38 -17.12 -1.37
CA SER A 26 -8.62 -17.89 -1.23
C SER A 26 -8.90 -18.23 0.24
N PHE A 27 -7.89 -18.65 1.01
CA PHE A 27 -8.05 -18.85 2.46
C PHE A 27 -8.35 -17.55 3.19
N PHE A 28 -7.66 -16.45 2.84
CA PHE A 28 -7.92 -15.15 3.43
C PHE A 28 -9.32 -14.63 3.12
N LYS A 29 -9.88 -14.88 1.93
CA LYS A 29 -11.26 -14.55 1.57
C LYS A 29 -12.29 -15.25 2.47
N ASN A 30 -11.95 -16.42 2.99
CA ASN A 30 -12.81 -17.22 3.88
C ASN A 30 -12.42 -17.14 5.36
N ALA A 31 -11.36 -16.41 5.73
CA ALA A 31 -10.93 -16.28 7.12
C ALA A 31 -11.97 -15.61 8.06
N HIS A 32 -12.15 -16.13 9.28
CA HIS A 32 -13.03 -15.55 10.29
C HIS A 32 -12.25 -15.13 11.55
N GLY A 33 -12.83 -14.21 12.32
CA GLY A 33 -12.16 -13.67 13.52
C GLY A 33 -11.07 -12.63 13.24
N ALA A 34 -10.77 -11.81 14.24
CA ALA A 34 -9.79 -10.72 14.11
C ALA A 34 -8.35 -11.26 14.01
N LYS A 35 -7.98 -12.19 14.89
CA LYS A 35 -6.63 -12.77 14.97
C LYS A 35 -6.18 -13.36 13.63
N VAL A 36 -7.03 -14.17 13.00
CA VAL A 36 -6.72 -14.83 11.71
C VAL A 36 -6.58 -13.78 10.59
N LYS A 37 -7.49 -12.81 10.51
CA LYS A 37 -7.41 -11.74 9.51
C LYS A 37 -6.13 -10.91 9.65
N HIS A 38 -5.76 -10.57 10.88
CA HIS A 38 -4.54 -9.82 11.16
C HIS A 38 -3.28 -10.63 10.85
N ALA A 39 -3.28 -11.93 11.13
CA ALA A 39 -2.18 -12.82 10.77
C ALA A 39 -1.98 -12.90 9.24
N TYR A 40 -3.05 -13.07 8.47
CA TYR A 40 -2.97 -13.02 7.00
C TYR A 40 -2.52 -11.65 6.49
N ALA A 41 -3.07 -10.56 7.02
CA ALA A 41 -2.64 -9.23 6.63
C ALA A 41 -1.13 -9.05 6.83
N LYS A 42 -0.63 -9.43 8.01
CA LYS A 42 0.81 -9.38 8.32
C LYS A 42 1.63 -10.27 7.39
N LEU A 43 1.16 -11.48 7.08
CA LEU A 43 1.81 -12.40 6.15
C LEU A 43 1.95 -11.76 4.77
N PHE A 44 0.86 -11.27 4.18
CA PHE A 44 0.90 -10.66 2.85
C PHE A 44 1.77 -9.41 2.80
N ILE A 45 1.72 -8.56 3.83
CA ILE A 45 2.60 -7.38 3.93
C ILE A 45 4.07 -7.82 3.93
N GLN A 46 4.42 -8.83 4.73
CA GLN A 46 5.80 -9.31 4.83
C GLN A 46 6.31 -9.93 3.52
N LEU A 47 5.45 -10.64 2.79
CA LEU A 47 5.82 -11.29 1.53
C LEU A 47 5.91 -10.30 0.37
N LEU A 48 4.93 -9.41 0.24
CA LEU A 48 4.75 -8.58 -0.97
C LEU A 48 5.51 -7.25 -0.90
N LEU A 49 5.69 -6.68 0.28
CA LEU A 49 6.33 -5.36 0.40
C LEU A 49 7.79 -5.33 -0.12
N PRO A 50 8.64 -6.36 0.11
CA PRO A 50 9.97 -6.41 -0.50
C PRO A 50 9.97 -6.41 -2.03
N ILE A 51 8.88 -6.92 -2.63
CA ILE A 51 8.72 -7.01 -4.09
C ILE A 51 8.10 -5.75 -4.67
N ALA A 52 7.36 -4.97 -3.88
CA ALA A 52 6.74 -3.72 -4.31
C ALA A 52 7.72 -2.67 -4.86
N GLY A 53 9.02 -2.75 -4.52
CA GLY A 53 10.03 -1.87 -5.10
C GLY A 53 10.53 -2.29 -6.49
N VAL A 54 10.35 -3.56 -6.86
CA VAL A 54 11.03 -4.17 -8.03
C VAL A 54 10.10 -4.79 -9.05
N ALA A 55 8.89 -5.23 -8.66
CA ALA A 55 7.96 -5.85 -9.60
C ALA A 55 7.39 -4.82 -10.57
N VAL A 56 7.40 -5.15 -11.87
CA VAL A 56 6.90 -4.32 -12.96
C VAL A 56 5.95 -5.13 -13.84
N ALA A 57 6.46 -6.12 -14.57
CA ALA A 57 5.64 -6.93 -15.48
C ALA A 57 4.92 -8.07 -14.74
N GLU A 58 5.53 -8.54 -13.65
CA GLU A 58 5.13 -9.70 -12.87
C GLU A 58 3.76 -9.53 -12.21
N VAL A 59 3.40 -8.29 -11.84
CA VAL A 59 2.07 -7.98 -11.28
C VAL A 59 0.94 -8.20 -12.29
N ASN A 60 1.26 -8.34 -13.58
CA ASN A 60 0.31 -8.66 -14.63
C ASN A 60 0.12 -10.17 -14.83
N PHE A 61 0.89 -11.02 -14.15
CA PHE A 61 0.71 -12.46 -14.22
C PHE A 61 -0.70 -12.85 -13.75
N PRO A 62 -1.47 -13.68 -14.48
CA PRO A 62 -2.90 -13.90 -14.20
C PRO A 62 -3.20 -14.36 -12.77
N SER A 63 -2.45 -15.34 -12.24
CA SER A 63 -2.62 -15.82 -10.86
C SER A 63 -2.30 -14.73 -9.82
N TRP A 64 -1.33 -13.86 -10.11
CA TRP A 64 -0.97 -12.74 -9.24
C TRP A 64 -2.08 -11.69 -9.19
N ALA A 65 -2.54 -11.25 -10.37
CA ALA A 65 -3.63 -10.30 -10.51
C ALA A 65 -4.90 -10.82 -9.81
N LYS A 66 -5.24 -12.09 -10.02
CA LYS A 66 -6.37 -12.75 -9.35
C LYS A 66 -6.20 -12.76 -7.83
N ALA A 67 -5.00 -13.01 -7.31
CA ALA A 67 -4.74 -12.98 -5.88
C ALA A 67 -5.02 -11.58 -5.29
N VAL A 68 -4.55 -10.51 -5.94
CA VAL A 68 -4.82 -9.13 -5.54
C VAL A 68 -6.32 -8.83 -5.57
N ASP A 69 -7.01 -9.18 -6.67
CA ASP A 69 -8.44 -8.95 -6.86
C ASP A 69 -9.28 -9.70 -5.79
N LEU A 70 -8.85 -10.88 -5.35
CA LEU A 70 -9.49 -11.65 -4.29
C LEU A 70 -9.28 -11.04 -2.90
N MET A 71 -8.09 -10.49 -2.62
CA MET A 71 -7.75 -9.96 -1.29
C MET A 71 -8.29 -8.54 -1.06
N TYR A 72 -8.24 -7.69 -2.09
CA TYR A 72 -8.49 -6.25 -1.96
C TYR A 72 -9.87 -5.90 -1.37
N PRO A 73 -11.01 -6.49 -1.82
CA PRO A 73 -12.33 -6.16 -1.28
C PRO A 73 -12.48 -6.46 0.21
N ARG A 74 -11.72 -7.45 0.70
CA ARG A 74 -11.70 -7.77 2.13
C ARG A 74 -10.79 -6.83 2.90
N ALA A 75 -9.61 -6.53 2.36
CA ALA A 75 -8.66 -5.60 2.95
C ALA A 75 -9.27 -4.20 3.10
N ILE A 76 -10.00 -3.69 2.10
CA ILE A 76 -10.66 -2.39 2.20
C ILE A 76 -11.78 -2.38 3.26
N LYS A 77 -12.57 -3.46 3.37
CA LYS A 77 -13.56 -3.59 4.46
C LYS A 77 -12.93 -3.61 5.85
N MET A 78 -11.65 -3.97 5.97
CA MET A 78 -10.92 -3.90 7.23
C MET A 78 -10.56 -2.45 7.61
N THR A 79 -10.35 -1.53 6.66
CA THR A 79 -10.05 -0.12 6.97
C THR A 79 -11.26 0.63 7.56
N LEU A 80 -12.47 0.13 7.31
CA LEU A 80 -13.72 0.69 7.83
C LEU A 80 -13.99 0.34 9.30
N LYS A 81 -13.28 -0.64 9.88
CA LYS A 81 -13.54 -1.13 11.25
C LYS A 81 -12.40 -0.71 12.18
N PRO A 82 -12.65 0.05 13.26
CA PRO A 82 -11.61 0.54 14.18
C PRO A 82 -10.63 -0.54 14.65
N ARG A 83 -11.15 -1.71 15.02
CA ARG A 83 -10.35 -2.87 15.48
C ARG A 83 -9.39 -3.46 14.42
N HIS A 84 -9.54 -3.08 13.15
CA HIS A 84 -8.76 -3.64 12.04
C HIS A 84 -7.90 -2.62 11.29
N ILE A 85 -8.06 -1.32 11.55
CA ILE A 85 -7.40 -0.26 10.75
C ILE A 85 -5.88 -0.43 10.68
N LEU A 86 -5.25 -0.82 11.78
CA LEU A 86 -3.79 -0.97 11.90
C LEU A 86 -3.23 -2.12 11.07
N ALA A 87 -4.06 -3.09 10.69
CA ALA A 87 -3.71 -4.16 9.76
C ALA A 87 -4.26 -3.91 8.35
N GLY A 88 -5.43 -3.28 8.25
CA GLY A 88 -6.14 -3.02 7.00
C GLY A 88 -5.41 -2.03 6.10
N TYR A 89 -5.01 -0.86 6.63
CA TYR A 89 -4.34 0.17 5.83
C TYR A 89 -3.01 -0.31 5.24
N PRO A 90 -2.10 -0.94 6.02
CA PRO A 90 -0.89 -1.53 5.47
C PRO A 90 -1.15 -2.59 4.41
N LEU A 91 -2.16 -3.46 4.60
CA LEU A 91 -2.49 -4.51 3.64
C LEU A 91 -3.03 -3.92 2.34
N VAL A 92 -4.03 -3.05 2.39
CA VAL A 92 -4.61 -2.38 1.22
C VAL A 92 -3.52 -1.65 0.44
N THR A 93 -2.66 -0.91 1.15
CA THR A 93 -1.56 -0.18 0.52
C THR A 93 -0.59 -1.14 -0.15
N THR A 94 -0.19 -2.22 0.53
CA THR A 94 0.74 -3.21 -0.05
C THR A 94 0.14 -3.84 -1.30
N LEU A 95 -1.14 -4.23 -1.26
CA LEU A 95 -1.84 -4.80 -2.42
C LEU A 95 -1.86 -3.85 -3.61
N LEU A 96 -2.11 -2.55 -3.38
CA LEU A 96 -2.01 -1.53 -4.42
C LEU A 96 -0.58 -1.39 -4.96
N CYS A 97 0.42 -1.41 -4.08
CA CYS A 97 1.82 -1.33 -4.50
C CYS A 97 2.27 -2.55 -5.33
N VAL A 98 1.53 -3.66 -5.32
CA VAL A 98 1.80 -4.85 -6.15
C VAL A 98 0.65 -5.19 -7.09
N SER A 99 -0.25 -4.25 -7.38
CA SER A 99 -1.32 -4.46 -8.34
C SER A 99 -0.91 -4.04 -9.75
N ARG A 100 -1.71 -4.48 -10.73
CA ARG A 100 -1.70 -3.94 -12.09
C ARG A 100 -1.91 -2.43 -12.07
N LYS A 101 -1.37 -1.74 -13.07
CA LYS A 101 -1.38 -0.27 -13.16
C LYS A 101 -2.80 0.30 -13.15
N GLU A 102 -3.72 -0.33 -13.88
CA GLU A 102 -5.11 0.11 -14.02
C GLU A 102 -5.85 -0.03 -12.69
N PHE A 103 -5.62 -1.14 -11.99
CA PHE A 103 -6.19 -1.39 -10.68
C PHE A 103 -5.68 -0.37 -9.65
N PHE A 104 -4.38 -0.07 -9.67
CA PHE A 104 -3.80 0.96 -8.83
C PHE A 104 -4.45 2.32 -9.10
N ALA A 105 -4.46 2.74 -10.38
CA ALA A 105 -4.96 4.05 -10.81
C ALA A 105 -6.43 4.29 -10.39
N ALA A 106 -7.26 3.24 -10.43
CA ALA A 106 -8.66 3.31 -10.03
C ALA A 106 -8.89 3.45 -8.51
N ASN A 107 -7.94 3.05 -7.68
CA ASN A 107 -8.17 2.84 -6.24
C ASN A 107 -7.30 3.70 -5.32
N TRP A 108 -6.09 4.07 -5.74
CA TRP A 108 -5.09 4.64 -4.84
C TRP A 108 -5.50 5.98 -4.23
N SER A 109 -6.19 6.84 -4.99
CA SER A 109 -6.63 8.17 -4.52
C SER A 109 -7.59 8.06 -3.35
N HIS A 110 -8.56 7.14 -3.41
CA HIS A 110 -9.51 6.90 -2.33
C HIS A 110 -8.80 6.42 -1.06
N VAL A 111 -7.83 5.52 -1.19
CA VAL A 111 -7.05 5.02 -0.05
C VAL A 111 -6.16 6.12 0.53
N LEU A 112 -5.56 6.95 -0.32
CA LEU A 112 -4.74 8.10 0.06
C LEU A 112 -5.55 9.11 0.89
N GLU A 113 -6.71 9.53 0.40
CA GLU A 113 -7.63 10.43 1.09
C GLU A 113 -8.09 9.85 2.44
N SER A 114 -8.40 8.55 2.45
CA SER A 114 -8.77 7.84 3.67
C SER A 114 -7.64 7.83 4.71
N CYS A 115 -6.37 7.78 4.29
CA CYS A 115 -5.21 7.88 5.17
C CYS A 115 -5.07 9.27 5.79
N TYR A 116 -5.31 10.34 5.02
CA TYR A 116 -5.25 11.72 5.54
C TYR A 116 -6.21 11.96 6.70
N GLN A 117 -7.41 11.37 6.64
CA GLN A 117 -8.38 11.43 7.73
C GLN A 117 -7.89 10.79 9.03
N LYS A 118 -6.78 10.03 9.00
CA LYS A 118 -6.19 9.37 10.18
C LYS A 118 -5.05 10.13 10.81
N PHE A 119 -4.61 11.26 10.26
CA PHE A 119 -3.54 12.06 10.86
C PHE A 119 -3.93 12.68 12.20
N ASN A 120 -5.22 13.00 12.39
CA ASN A 120 -5.75 13.56 13.63
C ASN A 120 -6.11 12.48 14.69
N LYS A 121 -5.73 11.22 14.47
CA LYS A 121 -5.93 10.13 15.44
C LYS A 121 -4.73 10.04 16.40
N ASP A 122 -4.63 8.91 17.10
CA ASP A 122 -3.49 8.62 17.96
C ASP A 122 -2.18 8.54 17.16
N LYS A 123 -1.05 8.70 17.87
CA LYS A 123 0.29 8.69 17.29
C LYS A 123 0.52 7.44 16.43
N TYR A 124 0.15 6.25 16.90
CA TYR A 124 0.43 5.00 16.19
C TYR A 124 -0.35 4.90 14.87
N THR A 125 -1.64 5.24 14.88
CA THR A 125 -2.46 5.27 13.66
C THR A 125 -1.93 6.30 12.66
N ARG A 126 -1.50 7.48 13.12
CA ARG A 126 -0.87 8.49 12.26
C ARG A 126 0.39 7.96 11.58
N LEU A 127 1.26 7.26 12.29
CA LEU A 127 2.48 6.67 11.71
C LEU A 127 2.16 5.65 10.61
N VAL A 128 1.19 4.77 10.88
CA VAL A 128 0.73 3.79 9.90
C VAL A 128 0.20 4.48 8.64
N ALA A 129 -0.65 5.50 8.81
CA ALA A 129 -1.20 6.26 7.69
C ALA A 129 -0.12 6.99 6.87
N LEU A 130 0.85 7.62 7.53
CA LEU A 130 1.96 8.30 6.86
C LEU A 130 2.81 7.34 6.03
N GLY A 131 3.12 6.16 6.57
CA GLY A 131 3.80 5.11 5.81
C GLY A 131 2.99 4.59 4.63
N CYS A 132 1.65 4.59 4.72
CA CYS A 132 0.80 4.23 3.59
C CYS A 132 0.85 5.29 2.50
N VAL A 133 0.72 6.57 2.87
CA VAL A 133 0.85 7.72 1.96
C VAL A 133 2.18 7.66 1.21
N SER A 134 3.30 7.50 1.93
CA SER A 134 4.64 7.42 1.32
C SER A 134 4.75 6.35 0.24
N ARG A 135 4.24 5.14 0.50
CA ARG A 135 4.28 4.02 -0.46
C ARG A 135 3.36 4.21 -1.65
N LEU A 136 2.16 4.75 -1.43
CA LEU A 136 1.21 5.06 -2.51
C LEU A 136 1.78 6.17 -3.42
N THR A 137 2.35 7.22 -2.83
CA THR A 137 3.01 8.30 -3.57
C THR A 137 4.17 7.77 -4.41
N TRP A 138 5.03 6.93 -3.84
CA TRP A 138 6.11 6.28 -4.59
C TRP A 138 5.56 5.45 -5.76
N THR A 139 4.59 4.57 -5.49
CA THR A 139 4.02 3.69 -6.52
C THR A 139 3.42 4.50 -7.67
N TYR A 140 2.67 5.57 -7.35
CA TYR A 140 2.14 6.50 -8.35
C TYR A 140 3.28 7.15 -9.17
N LEU A 141 4.30 7.69 -8.50
CA LEU A 141 5.41 8.40 -9.14
C LEU A 141 6.36 7.50 -9.94
N PHE A 142 6.38 6.19 -9.73
CA PHE A 142 7.32 5.32 -10.47
C PHE A 142 6.62 4.34 -11.41
N ARG A 143 5.29 4.15 -11.29
CA ARG A 143 4.53 3.19 -12.11
C ARG A 143 3.41 3.82 -12.92
N CYS A 144 2.93 5.01 -12.56
CA CYS A 144 1.90 5.71 -13.32
C CYS A 144 2.51 6.77 -14.25
N THR A 145 2.12 6.71 -15.51
CA THR A 145 2.47 7.69 -16.54
C THR A 145 1.23 8.55 -16.81
N GLU A 146 1.29 9.81 -16.39
CA GLU A 146 0.28 10.83 -16.67
C GLU A 146 1.00 12.09 -17.16
N SER A 147 0.25 13.09 -17.64
CA SER A 147 0.86 14.36 -18.03
C SER A 147 1.48 15.08 -16.84
N THR A 148 2.54 15.84 -17.08
CA THR A 148 3.27 16.61 -16.06
C THR A 148 2.34 17.49 -15.22
N ALA A 149 1.34 18.12 -15.85
CA ALA A 149 0.37 18.97 -15.16
C ALA A 149 -0.51 18.18 -14.17
N ILE A 150 -0.95 16.97 -14.54
CA ILE A 150 -1.78 16.12 -13.67
C ILE A 150 -0.93 15.60 -12.50
N THR A 151 0.30 15.15 -12.79
CA THR A 151 1.24 14.69 -11.76
C THR A 151 1.57 15.80 -10.77
N PHE A 152 1.88 17.00 -11.26
CA PHE A 152 2.14 18.17 -10.41
C PHE A 152 0.95 18.48 -9.49
N LYS A 153 -0.27 18.54 -10.04
CA LYS A 153 -1.47 18.83 -9.24
C LYS A 153 -1.71 17.81 -8.13
N LYS A 154 -1.50 16.52 -8.41
CA LYS A 154 -1.64 15.44 -7.41
C LYS A 154 -0.54 15.53 -6.34
N MET A 155 0.70 15.82 -6.73
CA MET A 155 1.81 15.99 -5.80
C MET A 155 1.67 17.23 -4.93
N ASP A 156 1.24 18.35 -5.50
CA ASP A 156 0.94 19.58 -4.76
C ASP A 156 -0.11 19.32 -3.67
N LEU A 157 -1.16 18.54 -3.97
CA LEU A 157 -2.14 18.12 -2.98
C LEU A 157 -1.53 17.28 -1.84
N VAL A 158 -0.67 16.31 -2.17
CA VAL A 158 0.05 15.49 -1.17
C VAL A 158 0.91 16.38 -0.27
N ILE A 159 1.70 17.28 -0.87
CA ILE A 159 2.60 18.17 -0.14
C ILE A 159 1.80 19.14 0.76
N LYS A 160 0.77 19.81 0.24
CA LYS A 160 -0.06 20.73 1.03
C LYS A 160 -0.79 20.04 2.18
N THR A 161 -1.14 18.77 2.02
CA THR A 161 -1.78 17.98 3.08
C THR A 161 -0.79 17.59 4.18
N LEU A 162 0.45 17.27 3.81
CA LEU A 162 1.50 16.87 4.76
C LEU A 162 2.18 18.06 5.45
N PHE A 163 2.28 19.19 4.76
CA PHE A 163 2.96 20.41 5.21
C PHE A 163 2.01 21.61 5.11
N PRO A 164 0.96 21.70 5.95
CA PRO A 164 -0.01 22.79 5.84
C PRO A 164 0.63 24.11 6.30
N PRO A 165 0.43 25.22 5.57
CA PRO A 165 1.09 26.50 5.86
C PRO A 165 0.72 27.10 7.23
N PHE A 166 -0.46 26.77 7.77
CA PHE A 166 -1.01 27.38 8.99
C PHE A 166 -1.44 26.36 10.07
N ARG A 167 -1.25 25.06 9.85
CA ARG A 167 -1.57 24.00 10.84
C ARG A 167 -0.56 22.87 10.79
N ARG A 168 -0.08 22.41 11.94
CA ARG A 168 0.66 21.14 12.02
C ARG A 168 -0.31 19.99 12.25
N ALA A 169 -1.02 19.53 11.22
CA ALA A 169 -1.73 18.24 11.31
C ALA A 169 -0.77 17.09 11.63
N VAL A 170 0.49 17.26 11.21
CA VAL A 170 1.64 16.43 11.59
C VAL A 170 2.67 17.37 12.22
N ASN A 171 2.93 17.23 13.52
CA ASN A 171 4.05 17.92 14.17
C ASN A 171 5.34 17.12 13.91
N PRO A 172 6.36 17.68 13.24
CA PRO A 172 7.61 16.97 12.92
C PRO A 172 8.32 16.42 14.16
N ALA A 173 8.19 17.07 15.32
CA ALA A 173 8.78 16.60 16.57
C ALA A 173 8.15 15.29 17.10
N ASP A 174 6.89 15.01 16.75
CA ASP A 174 6.13 13.86 17.24
C ASP A 174 6.07 12.69 16.24
N THR A 175 6.72 12.83 15.09
CA THR A 175 6.59 11.93 13.93
C THR A 175 7.96 11.62 13.33
N PRO A 176 8.37 10.35 13.20
CA PRO A 176 9.57 9.96 12.48
C PRO A 176 9.57 10.58 11.07
N LEU A 177 10.66 11.27 10.75
CA LEU A 177 10.77 12.08 9.53
C LEU A 177 11.00 11.24 8.28
N ASP A 178 11.36 9.96 8.42
CA ASP A 178 11.77 9.07 7.32
C ASP A 178 10.77 9.11 6.15
N HIS A 179 9.48 8.97 6.42
CA HIS A 179 8.46 8.98 5.38
C HIS A 179 8.23 10.37 4.76
N LEU A 180 8.41 11.45 5.53
CA LEU A 180 8.32 12.82 5.00
C LEU A 180 9.50 13.13 4.10
N ILE A 181 10.71 12.76 4.52
CA ILE A 181 11.95 12.89 3.74
C ILE A 181 11.81 12.11 2.43
N LEU A 182 11.33 10.88 2.49
CA LEU A 182 11.10 10.06 1.30
C LEU A 182 10.12 10.71 0.32
N ILE A 183 9.00 11.26 0.80
CA ILE A 183 8.00 11.90 -0.07
C ILE A 183 8.59 13.13 -0.76
N VAL A 184 9.35 13.96 -0.03
CA VAL A 184 10.05 15.12 -0.62
C VAL A 184 11.09 14.66 -1.64
N TYR A 185 11.89 13.64 -1.31
CA TYR A 185 12.86 13.05 -2.23
C TYR A 185 12.20 12.55 -3.52
N PHE A 186 11.07 11.83 -3.42
CA PHE A 186 10.35 11.33 -4.60
C PHE A 186 9.83 12.47 -5.47
N ALA A 187 9.36 13.57 -4.87
CA ALA A 187 8.89 14.74 -5.58
C ALA A 187 10.00 15.51 -6.31
N LEU A 188 11.26 15.43 -5.83
CA LEU A 188 12.42 16.07 -6.44
C LEU A 188 13.08 15.21 -7.54
N MET A 189 12.90 13.89 -7.49
CA MET A 189 13.51 12.95 -8.43
C MET A 189 12.73 12.77 -9.74
N ARG A 190 11.54 13.36 -9.88
CA ARG A 190 10.67 13.26 -11.06
C ARG A 190 10.34 14.65 -11.60
#